data_AF-A0A0F6W6H4-F1
#
_entry.id   AF-A0A0F6W6H4-F1
#
_cell.length_a   1.000
_cell.length_b   1.000
_cell.length_c   1.000
_cell.angle_alpha   90.00
_cell.angle_beta   90.00
_cell.angle_gamma   90.00
#
_symmetry.space_group_name_H-M   'P 1'
#
loop_
_entity.id
_entity.type
_entity.pdbx_description
1 polymer ?
#
loop_
_entity_poly.entity_id
_entity_poly.type
_entity_poly.pdbx_seq_one_letter_code
_entity_poly.pdbx_strand_id
1 'polypeptide(L)'
;MASCQNAEPGDRGDGGASDAGAADAFVVGSEDSGSDASAPPLDAWAPPTDACTARMVYADGDGDGWGDGASGVSTCAPLAAGQVTRGGDCDDACASCHPGGAEVCHDDLDQNCAGGPDEGCPTGPTPLWAARIGAGPAADFAYAVAIGDDSSVVAVGRFNNTLVVGAHTIASAGYEDAFVARFDAAGTPTSVRSFGSAGSDSAGYVTLDGSGNAYVGADVRGGIAFGDGVAFDAQGTSESAVVASYAPDGRARWAVGVVSDGYADLRGLAFGSAGVHALVHFDGTARIAGQELTSDLGGGHAVLVLGPEDGQVRGFWRLEVPLGVVLDSMTLAAGGPCFGGRFQGSATFGTTSLHSAGSYDGLIACYAHDLSIRWAHRVGGTASDIVTSIASSSGGIAIGGWFSGTTTGDVALTSGGVMDGYVALFSTAGALQWARGVGGSQSDAVYAVAMAGPDVLVAGRVREPGAQIGVGTYVSLFSTASEAFAARFDAAGATEWVQTFGGMRDDEALAIGVSSGERVAVAGSFSGTATFGTISFSTTSSTDADAFVHVLQSH
;
A
#
# COMPACT_ATOMS: atom_id res chain seq x y z
N MET A 1 42.64 28.88 -21.10
CA MET A 1 43.06 30.09 -21.85
C MET A 1 42.11 31.20 -21.41
N ALA A 2 42.59 32.07 -20.51
CA ALA A 2 42.81 33.51 -20.77
C ALA A 2 41.50 34.31 -20.93
N SER A 3 41.24 35.45 -20.31
CA SER A 3 41.94 36.26 -19.31
C SER A 3 40.96 37.40 -18.93
N CYS A 4 40.96 37.83 -17.68
CA CYS A 4 40.40 39.11 -17.26
C CYS A 4 41.25 40.29 -17.78
N GLN A 5 40.61 41.43 -18.07
CA GLN A 5 41.16 42.80 -18.04
C GLN A 5 39.96 43.76 -17.80
N ASN A 6 39.89 44.42 -16.62
CA ASN A 6 40.33 45.80 -16.30
C ASN A 6 39.33 46.88 -16.82
N ALA A 7 38.98 47.98 -16.14
CA ALA A 7 39.23 48.53 -14.79
C ALA A 7 38.37 49.84 -14.68
N GLU A 8 37.81 50.13 -13.49
CA GLU A 8 37.89 51.37 -12.63
C GLU A 8 37.97 52.80 -13.30
N PRO A 9 37.75 53.96 -12.60
CA PRO A 9 37.91 54.20 -11.14
C PRO A 9 37.01 55.26 -10.45
N GLY A 10 37.21 55.42 -9.13
CA GLY A 10 37.07 56.69 -8.39
C GLY A 10 36.53 56.51 -6.96
N ASP A 11 37.33 56.14 -5.94
CA ASP A 11 38.44 56.82 -5.24
C ASP A 11 38.01 57.74 -4.07
N ARG A 12 38.74 57.54 -2.95
CA ARG A 12 38.98 58.35 -1.73
C ARG A 12 38.02 58.22 -0.53
N GLY A 13 38.49 57.93 0.68
CA GLY A 13 39.87 57.76 1.11
C GLY A 13 40.01 57.56 2.63
N ASP A 14 41.13 56.91 2.98
CA ASP A 14 42.03 57.08 4.13
C ASP A 14 41.48 57.20 5.57
N GLY A 15 42.06 56.54 6.58
CA GLY A 15 43.30 55.77 6.58
C GLY A 15 43.75 55.33 7.98
N GLY A 16 44.73 54.40 7.99
CA GLY A 16 45.76 54.15 9.03
C GLY A 16 45.32 53.61 10.39
N ALA A 17 45.50 52.33 10.74
CA ALA A 17 46.78 51.66 11.09
C ALA A 17 47.51 52.29 12.29
N SER A 18 47.56 51.58 13.43
CA SER A 18 48.75 50.82 13.88
C SER A 18 48.79 50.64 15.40
N ASP A 19 49.19 49.42 15.76
CA ASP A 19 50.17 49.08 16.79
C ASP A 19 49.74 48.63 18.20
N ALA A 20 50.45 47.58 18.61
CA ALA A 20 50.41 46.91 19.89
C ALA A 20 51.46 47.51 20.84
N GLY A 21 51.24 47.43 22.15
CA GLY A 21 52.30 47.72 23.12
C GLY A 21 51.86 48.03 24.56
N ALA A 22 52.11 47.04 25.43
CA ALA A 22 52.70 47.15 26.78
C ALA A 22 52.07 48.01 27.90
N ALA A 23 51.78 47.28 29.00
CA ALA A 23 52.30 47.44 30.36
C ALA A 23 51.92 48.62 31.28
N ASP A 24 51.59 48.21 32.52
CA ASP A 24 51.81 48.82 33.84
C ASP A 24 51.32 50.24 34.16
N ALA A 25 50.35 50.31 35.08
CA ALA A 25 50.44 51.14 36.30
C ALA A 25 49.22 50.86 37.22
N PHE A 26 49.37 49.98 38.22
CA PHE A 26 48.45 49.92 39.36
C PHE A 26 49.11 50.62 40.55
N VAL A 27 48.49 51.70 41.01
CA VAL A 27 48.93 52.57 42.09
C VAL A 27 48.72 51.86 43.44
N VAL A 28 49.79 51.73 44.21
CA VAL A 28 49.78 51.20 45.58
C VAL A 28 49.49 52.34 46.55
N GLY A 29 48.40 52.20 47.31
CA GLY A 29 48.04 53.04 48.45
C GLY A 29 48.63 52.49 49.76
N SER A 30 48.97 53.44 50.62
CA SER A 30 49.73 53.42 51.86
C SER A 30 49.15 52.65 53.06
N GLU A 31 50.09 52.13 53.87
CA GLU A 31 50.12 52.07 55.35
C GLU A 31 49.05 51.25 56.11
N ASP A 32 49.48 50.21 56.82
CA ASP A 32 49.49 50.25 58.30
C ASP A 32 50.44 49.19 58.90
N SER A 33 51.12 49.58 59.97
CA SER A 33 52.10 48.84 60.74
C SER A 33 51.46 48.25 61.99
N GLY A 34 51.55 46.93 62.18
CA GLY A 34 51.06 46.27 63.40
C GLY A 34 51.70 44.92 63.63
N SER A 35 52.76 44.91 64.44
CA SER A 35 53.41 43.72 64.97
C SER A 35 52.57 43.10 66.10
N ASP A 36 52.19 41.83 65.97
CA ASP A 36 52.04 40.96 67.14
C ASP A 36 52.38 39.50 66.82
N ALA A 37 53.14 38.90 67.72
CA ALA A 37 53.80 37.63 67.60
C ALA A 37 53.01 36.56 68.36
N SER A 38 52.63 35.47 67.69
CA SER A 38 52.43 34.16 68.32
C SER A 38 52.18 33.08 67.28
N ALA A 39 53.25 32.39 66.86
CA ALA A 39 53.16 31.13 66.13
C ALA A 39 53.19 29.95 67.13
N PRO A 40 52.26 28.99 67.06
CA PRO A 40 52.42 27.67 67.70
C PRO A 40 53.21 26.72 66.77
N PRO A 41 53.81 25.63 67.32
CA PRO A 41 54.88 24.88 66.66
C PRO A 41 54.39 23.90 65.58
N LEU A 42 55.33 23.55 64.70
CA LEU A 42 55.22 22.60 63.59
C LEU A 42 54.99 21.16 64.08
N ASP A 43 53.77 20.65 63.89
CA ASP A 43 53.49 19.21 63.93
C ASP A 43 53.63 18.60 62.52
N ALA A 44 54.17 17.37 62.50
CA ALA A 44 54.66 16.65 61.33
C ALA A 44 53.60 16.40 60.24
N TRP A 45 53.91 16.78 59.00
CA TRP A 45 53.22 16.31 57.80
C TRP A 45 53.61 14.84 57.54
N ALA A 46 52.74 13.90 57.91
CA ALA A 46 52.69 12.61 57.25
C ALA A 46 52.04 12.81 55.86
N PRO A 47 52.60 12.30 54.75
CA PRO A 47 51.93 12.43 53.46
C PRO A 47 50.56 11.74 53.56
N PRO A 48 49.47 12.35 53.04
CA PRO A 48 48.21 11.65 52.96
C PRO A 48 48.45 10.42 52.10
N THR A 49 48.16 9.24 52.64
CA THR A 49 47.88 8.07 51.81
C THR A 49 46.72 8.48 50.93
N ASP A 50 46.96 8.66 49.63
CA ASP A 50 45.93 8.95 48.65
C ASP A 50 44.83 7.91 48.81
N ALA A 51 43.75 8.31 49.48
CA ALA A 51 42.53 7.55 49.54
C ALA A 51 41.90 7.64 48.15
N CYS A 52 42.38 6.82 47.22
CA CYS A 52 41.75 6.74 45.91
C CYS A 52 40.36 6.14 46.11
N THR A 53 39.34 6.89 45.69
CA THR A 53 37.97 6.40 45.69
C THR A 53 37.83 5.39 44.55
N ALA A 54 37.72 4.11 44.89
CA ALA A 54 37.49 3.05 43.90
C ALA A 54 36.19 3.33 43.14
N ARG A 55 36.24 3.20 41.81
CA ARG A 55 35.08 3.32 40.92
C ARG A 55 34.92 2.05 40.10
N MET A 56 33.69 1.78 39.67
CA MET A 56 33.44 0.74 38.68
C MET A 56 33.85 1.24 37.31
N VAL A 57 34.52 0.37 36.56
CA VAL A 57 34.86 0.59 35.15
C VAL A 57 34.42 -0.63 34.35
N TYR A 58 33.98 -0.39 33.13
CA TYR A 58 33.43 -1.38 32.21
C TYR A 58 34.25 -1.32 30.92
N ALA A 59 34.42 -2.45 30.24
CA ALA A 59 34.90 -2.46 28.86
C ALA A 59 33.85 -1.80 27.96
N ASP A 60 34.31 -1.03 26.97
CA ASP A 60 33.51 -0.34 25.96
C ASP A 60 34.05 -0.80 24.60
N GLY A 61 33.35 -1.77 24.00
CA GLY A 61 33.77 -2.50 22.82
C GLY A 61 33.56 -1.76 21.50
N ASP A 62 32.54 -0.90 21.44
CA ASP A 62 32.15 -0.17 20.24
C ASP A 62 32.46 1.35 20.28
N GLY A 63 32.82 1.87 21.45
CA GLY A 63 33.28 3.23 21.67
C GLY A 63 32.17 4.26 21.87
N ASP A 64 30.96 3.87 22.24
CA ASP A 64 29.81 4.77 22.41
C ASP A 64 29.78 5.50 23.77
N GLY A 65 30.63 5.07 24.72
CA GLY A 65 30.73 5.65 26.05
C GLY A 65 29.94 4.93 27.15
N TRP A 66 29.23 3.86 26.81
CA TRP A 66 28.67 2.85 27.69
C TRP A 66 29.49 1.57 27.60
N GLY A 67 29.29 0.66 28.54
CA GLY A 67 30.10 -0.53 28.61
C GLY A 67 29.34 -1.72 29.14
N ASP A 68 29.75 -2.90 28.70
CA ASP A 68 29.16 -4.19 29.10
C ASP A 68 29.05 -4.27 30.63
N GLY A 69 27.82 -4.33 31.14
CA GLY A 69 27.55 -4.41 32.58
C GLY A 69 28.18 -5.63 33.26
N ALA A 70 28.43 -6.72 32.53
CA ALA A 70 29.07 -7.93 33.03
C ALA A 70 30.60 -7.80 33.15
N SER A 71 31.21 -6.85 32.43
CA SER A 71 32.66 -6.59 32.45
C SER A 71 33.13 -5.75 33.66
N GLY A 72 32.21 -5.36 34.55
CA GLY A 72 32.47 -4.41 35.63
C GLY A 72 33.59 -4.83 36.58
N VAL A 73 34.66 -4.03 36.65
CA VAL A 73 35.77 -4.19 37.62
C VAL A 73 35.92 -2.94 38.47
N SER A 74 36.12 -3.11 39.78
CA SER A 74 36.42 -2.00 40.69
C SER A 74 37.92 -1.66 40.62
N THR A 75 38.24 -0.41 40.32
CA THR A 75 39.64 0.05 40.24
C THR A 75 39.83 1.47 40.76
N CYS A 76 41.06 1.71 41.21
CA CYS A 76 41.59 3.01 41.60
C CYS A 76 42.55 3.58 40.54
N ALA A 77 42.89 2.79 39.51
CA ALA A 77 43.80 3.21 38.45
C ALA A 77 43.14 4.20 37.47
N PRO A 78 43.93 4.95 36.68
CA PRO A 78 43.41 5.64 35.49
C PRO A 78 42.69 4.66 34.54
N LEU A 79 41.69 5.14 33.79
CA LEU A 79 40.97 4.32 32.80
C LEU A 79 41.97 3.84 31.72
N ALA A 80 41.98 2.55 31.45
CA ALA A 80 42.64 2.03 30.25
C ALA A 80 41.85 2.43 29.00
N ALA A 81 42.49 2.40 27.83
CA ALA A 81 41.79 2.61 26.56
C ALA A 81 40.69 1.54 26.39
N GLY A 82 39.50 1.95 25.92
CA GLY A 82 38.32 1.08 25.83
C GLY A 82 37.67 0.77 27.18
N GLN A 83 37.86 1.62 28.19
CA GLN A 83 37.13 1.53 29.45
C GLN A 83 36.34 2.80 29.76
N VAL A 84 35.12 2.61 30.25
CA VAL A 84 34.20 3.68 30.64
C VAL A 84 33.68 3.48 32.06
N THR A 85 33.05 4.51 32.63
CA THR A 85 32.46 4.46 33.98
C THR A 85 30.95 4.25 33.99
N ARG A 86 30.32 4.26 32.81
CA ARG A 86 28.89 4.01 32.65
C ARG A 86 28.75 2.57 32.19
N GLY A 87 28.07 1.74 32.97
CA GLY A 87 27.78 0.36 32.58
C GLY A 87 26.31 0.21 32.22
N GLY A 88 25.94 -0.99 31.76
CA GLY A 88 24.55 -1.32 31.44
C GLY A 88 24.24 -1.24 29.96
N ASP A 89 25.27 -1.25 29.12
CA ASP A 89 25.15 -1.56 27.70
C ASP A 89 24.58 -2.97 27.52
N CYS A 90 23.57 -3.09 26.66
CA CYS A 90 22.91 -4.35 26.35
C CYS A 90 23.55 -5.09 25.17
N ASP A 91 24.31 -4.40 24.31
CA ASP A 91 25.12 -4.97 23.23
C ASP A 91 26.37 -4.10 22.95
N ASP A 92 27.48 -4.43 23.63
CA ASP A 92 28.79 -3.73 23.60
C ASP A 92 29.53 -3.82 22.23
N ALA A 93 28.84 -4.30 21.20
CA ALA A 93 29.28 -4.29 19.79
C ALA A 93 28.42 -3.37 18.91
N CYS A 94 27.34 -2.79 19.44
CA CYS A 94 26.37 -1.93 18.78
C CYS A 94 26.40 -0.52 19.37
N ALA A 95 27.08 0.41 18.70
CA ALA A 95 27.26 1.79 19.20
C ALA A 95 25.98 2.64 19.31
N SER A 96 24.82 2.10 18.89
CA SER A 96 23.50 2.70 19.09
C SER A 96 22.72 2.06 20.23
N CYS A 97 23.21 0.96 20.81
CA CYS A 97 22.51 0.09 21.76
C CYS A 97 22.93 0.39 23.20
N HIS A 98 22.42 1.47 23.76
CA HIS A 98 22.81 1.90 25.10
C HIS A 98 21.63 2.49 25.89
N PRO A 99 21.68 2.51 27.23
CA PRO A 99 20.63 3.09 28.04
C PRO A 99 20.22 4.51 27.59
N GLY A 100 18.96 4.66 27.18
CA GLY A 100 18.41 5.92 26.68
C GLY A 100 18.78 6.30 25.24
N GLY A 101 19.23 5.33 24.44
CA GLY A 101 19.28 5.44 22.97
C GLY A 101 17.91 5.75 22.37
N ALA A 102 17.92 6.19 21.11
CA ALA A 102 16.68 6.41 20.36
C ALA A 102 16.38 5.15 19.55
N GLU A 103 15.19 4.57 19.76
CA GLU A 103 14.74 3.41 19.00
C GLU A 103 14.77 3.68 17.50
N VAL A 104 15.36 2.74 16.76
CA VAL A 104 15.26 2.68 15.30
C VAL A 104 14.29 1.56 14.98
N CYS A 105 13.02 1.94 14.78
CA CYS A 105 11.94 0.98 14.67
C CYS A 105 12.15 -0.07 13.57
N HIS A 106 11.94 -1.33 13.95
CA HIS A 106 11.91 -2.54 13.12
C HIS A 106 13.28 -2.97 12.58
N ASP A 107 14.35 -2.76 13.36
CA ASP A 107 15.69 -3.29 13.06
C ASP A 107 16.11 -4.46 13.99
N ASP A 108 15.19 -4.93 14.85
CA ASP A 108 15.37 -6.01 15.83
C ASP A 108 16.47 -5.73 16.89
N LEU A 109 16.91 -4.48 17.04
CA LEU A 109 17.87 -4.08 18.08
C LEU A 109 17.16 -3.34 19.21
N ASP A 110 17.63 -3.53 20.44
CA ASP A 110 17.18 -2.79 21.63
C ASP A 110 18.10 -1.58 21.80
N GLN A 111 17.83 -0.46 21.10
CA GLN A 111 18.76 0.67 21.10
C GLN A 111 18.80 1.39 22.44
N ASN A 112 17.70 1.36 23.19
CA ASN A 112 17.60 2.08 24.44
C ASN A 112 17.84 1.21 25.69
N CYS A 113 18.06 -0.09 25.50
CA CYS A 113 18.25 -1.12 26.52
C CYS A 113 17.08 -1.22 27.51
N ALA A 114 15.84 -1.01 27.05
CA ALA A 114 14.64 -1.11 27.87
C ALA A 114 13.57 -1.92 27.16
N GLY A 115 12.92 -2.84 27.90
CA GLY A 115 11.74 -3.56 27.42
C GLY A 115 11.93 -4.47 26.19
N GLY A 116 13.13 -4.54 25.62
CA GLY A 116 13.49 -5.36 24.46
C GLY A 116 13.48 -4.54 23.16
N PRO A 117 13.82 -5.16 22.02
CA PRO A 117 13.83 -4.46 20.73
C PRO A 117 12.48 -3.81 20.39
N ASP A 118 12.53 -2.59 19.86
CA ASP A 118 11.40 -1.86 19.26
C ASP A 118 10.19 -1.60 20.19
N GLU A 119 10.39 -1.60 21.50
CA GLU A 119 9.33 -1.53 22.51
C GLU A 119 8.63 -0.16 22.62
N GLY A 120 9.20 0.87 21.98
CA GLY A 120 8.64 2.22 21.85
C GLY A 120 8.03 2.54 20.48
N CYS A 121 8.01 1.58 19.56
CA CYS A 121 7.70 1.84 18.15
C CYS A 121 6.20 1.83 17.81
N PRO A 122 5.77 2.61 16.79
CA PRO A 122 4.39 2.56 16.32
C PRO A 122 4.04 1.14 15.86
N THR A 123 2.99 0.56 16.43
CA THR A 123 2.55 -0.82 16.13
C THR A 123 1.73 -0.93 14.83
N GLY A 124 1.98 -0.05 13.86
CA GLY A 124 1.18 0.09 12.65
C GLY A 124 2.02 0.54 11.47
N PRO A 125 1.49 0.42 10.25
CA PRO A 125 2.25 0.73 9.07
C PRO A 125 2.58 2.23 9.04
N THR A 126 3.73 2.58 8.49
CA THR A 126 4.18 3.98 8.42
C THR A 126 3.68 4.63 7.14
N PRO A 127 2.88 5.71 7.19
CA PRO A 127 2.51 6.49 6.01
C PRO A 127 3.75 7.05 5.31
N LEU A 128 3.98 6.69 4.05
CA LEU A 128 5.11 7.21 3.26
C LEU A 128 4.71 8.46 2.48
N TRP A 129 3.67 8.34 1.66
CA TRP A 129 3.13 9.46 0.88
C TRP A 129 1.67 9.22 0.51
N ALA A 130 0.98 10.29 0.14
CA ALA A 130 -0.34 10.25 -0.44
C ALA A 130 -0.41 11.24 -1.60
N ALA A 131 -1.16 10.90 -2.63
CA ALA A 131 -1.39 11.74 -3.81
C ALA A 131 -2.89 11.81 -4.11
N ARG A 132 -3.37 13.03 -4.33
CA ARG A 132 -4.70 13.29 -4.89
C ARG A 132 -4.65 13.13 -6.41
N ILE A 133 -5.57 12.36 -6.94
CA ILE A 133 -5.81 12.17 -8.38
C ILE A 133 -7.18 12.77 -8.68
N GLY A 134 -7.18 14.00 -9.20
CA GLY A 134 -8.42 14.73 -9.40
C GLY A 134 -8.47 15.99 -8.57
N ALA A 135 -8.36 17.15 -9.23
CA ALA A 135 -8.67 18.45 -8.64
C ALA A 135 -9.58 19.26 -9.57
N GLY A 136 -10.31 18.55 -10.43
CA GLY A 136 -11.30 19.10 -11.33
C GLY A 136 -12.61 19.45 -10.64
N PRO A 137 -13.60 19.93 -11.39
CA PRO A 137 -14.92 20.27 -10.88
C PRO A 137 -15.90 19.07 -10.85
N ALA A 138 -15.42 17.86 -11.10
CA ALA A 138 -16.26 16.67 -11.26
C ALA A 138 -15.62 15.47 -10.56
N ALA A 139 -16.40 14.40 -10.39
CA ALA A 139 -15.96 13.26 -9.60
C ALA A 139 -14.96 12.35 -10.34
N ASP A 140 -13.91 11.95 -9.61
CA ASP A 140 -12.80 11.12 -10.08
C ASP A 140 -12.66 9.90 -9.17
N PHE A 141 -12.41 8.72 -9.75
CA PHE A 141 -12.33 7.45 -9.01
C PHE A 141 -11.11 6.65 -9.46
N ALA A 142 -10.28 6.18 -8.53
CA ALA A 142 -9.25 5.19 -8.79
C ALA A 142 -9.78 3.79 -8.42
N TYR A 143 -9.95 2.93 -9.42
CA TYR A 143 -10.55 1.60 -9.26
C TYR A 143 -9.52 0.51 -9.01
N ALA A 144 -8.30 0.67 -9.50
CA ALA A 144 -7.23 -0.29 -9.31
C ALA A 144 -5.87 0.39 -9.12
N VAL A 145 -5.00 -0.31 -8.39
CA VAL A 145 -3.62 0.10 -8.15
C VAL A 145 -2.69 -1.11 -8.25
N ALA A 146 -1.51 -0.91 -8.82
CA ALA A 146 -0.42 -1.87 -8.79
C ALA A 146 0.86 -1.17 -8.36
N ILE A 147 1.71 -1.87 -7.61
CA ILE A 147 3.01 -1.38 -7.16
C ILE A 147 4.09 -2.37 -7.62
N GLY A 148 5.15 -1.84 -8.24
CA GLY A 148 6.29 -2.62 -8.71
C GLY A 148 7.32 -2.86 -7.60
N ASP A 149 8.26 -3.77 -7.86
CA ASP A 149 9.39 -4.02 -6.94
C ASP A 149 10.35 -2.81 -6.85
N ASP A 150 10.36 -1.95 -7.87
CA ASP A 150 11.02 -0.64 -7.83
C ASP A 150 10.24 0.40 -6.99
N SER A 151 9.14 -0.03 -6.35
CA SER A 151 8.19 0.79 -5.60
C SER A 151 7.48 1.87 -6.44
N SER A 152 7.55 1.80 -7.77
CA SER A 152 6.71 2.63 -8.64
C SER A 152 5.26 2.20 -8.54
N VAL A 153 4.35 3.17 -8.54
CA VAL A 153 2.91 2.91 -8.39
C VAL A 153 2.19 3.30 -9.67
N VAL A 154 1.26 2.46 -10.12
CA VAL A 154 0.34 2.77 -11.21
C VAL A 154 -1.08 2.67 -10.67
N ALA A 155 -1.82 3.77 -10.77
CA ALA A 155 -3.24 3.82 -10.46
C ALA A 155 -4.05 4.07 -11.73
N VAL A 156 -5.19 3.39 -11.84
CA VAL A 156 -6.10 3.51 -12.98
C VAL A 156 -7.52 3.70 -12.49
N GLY A 157 -8.34 4.32 -13.33
CA GLY A 157 -9.69 4.66 -12.94
C GLY A 157 -10.43 5.44 -14.01
N ARG A 158 -11.39 6.26 -13.59
CA ARG A 158 -12.12 7.19 -14.46
C ARG A 158 -12.12 8.60 -13.89
N PHE A 159 -12.29 9.57 -14.77
CA PHE A 159 -12.42 10.98 -14.43
C PHE A 159 -13.44 11.65 -15.36
N ASN A 160 -13.99 12.79 -14.95
CA ASN A 160 -14.89 13.59 -15.78
C ASN A 160 -14.33 15.00 -15.98
N ASN A 161 -14.47 15.54 -17.19
CA ASN A 161 -14.07 16.90 -17.55
C ASN A 161 -12.55 17.15 -17.50
N THR A 162 -11.97 17.36 -16.33
CA THR A 162 -10.54 17.73 -16.18
C THR A 162 -9.92 16.97 -15.01
N LEU A 163 -8.87 16.18 -15.27
CA LEU A 163 -8.07 15.53 -14.24
C LEU A 163 -6.76 16.29 -14.03
N VAL A 164 -6.46 16.59 -12.77
CA VAL A 164 -5.21 17.23 -12.35
C VAL A 164 -4.47 16.30 -11.39
N VAL A 165 -3.20 16.03 -11.69
CA VAL A 165 -2.31 15.18 -10.88
C VAL A 165 -0.92 15.81 -10.86
N GLY A 166 -0.56 16.46 -9.76
CA GLY A 166 0.66 17.27 -9.68
C GLY A 166 0.68 18.35 -10.77
N ALA A 167 1.72 18.35 -11.62
CA ALA A 167 1.84 19.29 -12.75
C ALA A 167 1.12 18.83 -14.02
N HIS A 168 0.53 17.64 -14.04
CA HIS A 168 -0.18 17.11 -15.20
C HIS A 168 -1.64 17.54 -15.18
N THR A 169 -2.15 17.96 -16.35
CA THR A 169 -3.55 18.27 -16.57
C THR A 169 -4.00 17.63 -17.87
N ILE A 170 -5.04 16.81 -17.79
CA ILE A 170 -5.66 16.14 -18.94
C ILE A 170 -7.16 16.38 -18.91
N ALA A 171 -7.82 16.24 -20.06
CA ALA A 171 -9.26 16.43 -20.21
C ALA A 171 -9.91 15.17 -20.78
N SER A 172 -11.17 14.94 -20.43
CA SER A 172 -11.96 13.88 -21.05
C SER A 172 -12.33 14.29 -22.48
N ALA A 173 -12.30 13.33 -23.40
CA ALA A 173 -12.80 13.47 -24.77
C ALA A 173 -14.34 13.45 -24.80
N GLY A 174 -14.96 12.82 -23.80
CA GLY A 174 -16.40 12.68 -23.64
C GLY A 174 -16.87 12.96 -22.22
N TYR A 175 -17.77 12.10 -21.75
CA TYR A 175 -18.34 12.24 -20.41
C TYR A 175 -17.33 11.77 -19.36
N GLU A 176 -17.11 10.46 -19.25
CA GLU A 176 -16.14 9.90 -18.32
C GLU A 176 -15.09 9.16 -19.14
N ASP A 177 -13.82 9.42 -18.87
CA ASP A 177 -12.73 8.76 -19.59
C ASP A 177 -11.83 8.02 -18.61
N ALA A 178 -11.15 6.99 -19.10
CA ALA A 178 -10.18 6.26 -18.31
C ALA A 178 -8.89 7.06 -18.14
N PHE A 179 -8.21 6.87 -17.01
CA PHE A 179 -6.86 7.39 -16.81
C PHE A 179 -5.86 6.30 -16.39
N VAL A 180 -4.58 6.58 -16.66
CA VAL A 180 -3.41 5.86 -16.12
C VAL A 180 -2.47 6.89 -15.50
N ALA A 181 -2.29 6.83 -14.19
CA ALA A 181 -1.38 7.70 -13.45
C ALA A 181 -0.24 6.85 -12.86
N ARG A 182 1.00 7.18 -13.22
CA ARG A 182 2.21 6.55 -12.68
C ARG A 182 2.92 7.51 -11.75
N PHE A 183 3.42 6.96 -10.65
CA PHE A 183 4.19 7.64 -9.62
C PHE A 183 5.51 6.92 -9.40
N ASP A 184 6.56 7.67 -9.11
CA ASP A 184 7.80 7.10 -8.61
C ASP A 184 7.68 6.63 -7.15
N ALA A 185 8.75 6.04 -6.62
CA ALA A 185 8.81 5.53 -5.26
C ALA A 185 8.58 6.60 -4.17
N ALA A 186 8.77 7.89 -4.50
CA ALA A 186 8.57 9.02 -3.60
C ALA A 186 7.17 9.67 -3.76
N GLY A 187 6.32 9.14 -4.64
CA GLY A 187 4.98 9.68 -4.89
C GLY A 187 4.95 10.83 -5.89
N THR A 188 6.04 11.09 -6.62
CA THR A 188 6.04 12.10 -7.69
C THR A 188 5.36 11.53 -8.93
N PRO A 189 4.35 12.20 -9.51
CA PRO A 189 3.77 11.78 -10.78
C PRO A 189 4.81 11.82 -11.90
N THR A 190 5.03 10.70 -12.59
CA THR A 190 5.99 10.59 -13.70
C THR A 190 5.31 10.60 -15.06
N SER A 191 4.09 10.07 -15.14
CA SER A 191 3.29 10.07 -16.36
C SER A 191 1.81 9.98 -16.02
N VAL A 192 0.97 10.79 -16.68
CA VAL A 192 -0.48 10.77 -16.50
C VAL A 192 -1.11 10.84 -17.88
N ARG A 193 -1.96 9.86 -18.21
CA ARG A 193 -2.60 9.72 -19.51
C ARG A 193 -4.08 9.47 -19.37
N SER A 194 -4.87 9.95 -20.32
CA SER A 194 -6.25 9.55 -20.51
C SER A 194 -6.40 8.79 -21.82
N PHE A 195 -7.42 7.93 -21.85
CA PHE A 195 -7.96 7.38 -23.08
C PHE A 195 -9.47 7.20 -22.89
N GLY A 196 -10.22 7.45 -23.95
CA GLY A 196 -11.67 7.53 -23.88
C GLY A 196 -12.25 7.82 -25.25
N SER A 197 -13.55 7.57 -25.35
CA SER A 197 -14.39 7.88 -26.49
C SER A 197 -15.17 9.17 -26.21
N ALA A 198 -16.24 9.42 -26.97
CA ALA A 198 -17.21 10.47 -26.61
C ALA A 198 -18.17 10.03 -25.48
N GLY A 199 -18.18 8.73 -25.13
CA GLY A 199 -19.04 8.11 -24.13
C GLY A 199 -18.48 8.13 -22.72
N SER A 200 -18.86 7.11 -21.93
CA SER A 200 -18.22 6.78 -20.66
C SER A 200 -17.30 5.59 -20.89
N ASP A 201 -16.07 5.71 -20.44
CA ASP A 201 -15.00 4.74 -20.51
C ASP A 201 -14.28 4.70 -19.16
N SER A 202 -13.80 3.54 -18.74
CA SER A 202 -13.14 3.40 -17.44
C SER A 202 -12.08 2.32 -17.45
N ALA A 203 -11.02 2.52 -16.67
CA ALA A 203 -10.03 1.48 -16.40
C ALA A 203 -10.26 0.90 -14.99
N GLY A 204 -10.61 -0.38 -14.94
CA GLY A 204 -10.95 -1.09 -13.71
C GLY A 204 -9.84 -1.99 -13.16
N TYR A 205 -8.81 -2.29 -13.96
CA TYR A 205 -7.81 -3.30 -13.61
C TYR A 205 -6.41 -2.86 -14.04
N VAL A 206 -5.40 -3.15 -13.21
CA VAL A 206 -4.00 -2.96 -13.59
C VAL A 206 -3.12 -4.05 -12.96
N THR A 207 -2.15 -4.54 -13.72
CA THR A 207 -1.09 -5.41 -13.23
C THR A 207 0.25 -5.01 -13.88
N LEU A 208 1.36 -5.37 -13.25
CA LEU A 208 2.71 -5.04 -13.72
C LEU A 208 3.50 -6.32 -14.02
N ASP A 209 4.43 -6.25 -14.96
CA ASP A 209 5.51 -7.25 -15.04
C ASP A 209 6.74 -6.81 -14.23
N GLY A 210 7.72 -7.71 -14.11
CA GLY A 210 8.98 -7.44 -13.39
C GLY A 210 9.89 -6.39 -14.05
N SER A 211 9.54 -5.88 -15.23
CA SER A 211 10.22 -4.73 -15.86
C SER A 211 9.47 -3.40 -15.61
N GLY A 212 8.35 -3.44 -14.89
CA GLY A 212 7.51 -2.29 -14.60
C GLY A 212 6.61 -1.87 -15.76
N ASN A 213 6.42 -2.70 -16.80
CA ASN A 213 5.40 -2.42 -17.80
C ASN A 213 4.02 -2.63 -17.17
N ALA A 214 3.12 -1.69 -17.41
CA ALA A 214 1.74 -1.78 -16.95
C ALA A 214 0.86 -2.44 -18.01
N TYR A 215 -0.04 -3.29 -17.55
CA TYR A 215 -1.14 -3.84 -18.34
C TYR A 215 -2.43 -3.37 -17.70
N VAL A 216 -3.21 -2.60 -18.45
CA VAL A 216 -4.39 -1.90 -17.97
C VAL A 216 -5.61 -2.50 -18.64
N GLY A 217 -6.55 -2.98 -17.83
CA GLY A 217 -7.85 -3.46 -18.26
C GLY A 217 -8.88 -2.34 -18.19
N ALA A 218 -9.58 -2.10 -19.28
CA ALA A 218 -10.59 -1.07 -19.40
C ALA A 218 -11.83 -1.54 -20.15
N ASP A 219 -12.95 -0.91 -19.80
CA ASP A 219 -14.23 -1.05 -20.47
C ASP A 219 -14.48 0.22 -21.28
N VAL A 220 -14.67 0.05 -22.59
CA VAL A 220 -14.65 1.16 -23.54
C VAL A 220 -15.81 1.10 -24.54
N ARG A 221 -16.16 2.23 -25.14
CA ARG A 221 -17.19 2.32 -26.20
C ARG A 221 -16.62 2.94 -27.47
N GLY A 222 -16.86 2.31 -28.62
CA GLY A 222 -16.39 2.82 -29.91
C GLY A 222 -14.85 2.82 -30.05
N GLY A 223 -14.36 3.59 -31.03
CA GLY A 223 -12.93 3.67 -31.31
C GLY A 223 -12.16 4.56 -30.33
N ILE A 224 -11.06 4.04 -29.79
CA ILE A 224 -10.20 4.69 -28.80
C ILE A 224 -8.75 4.73 -29.25
N ALA A 225 -8.10 5.88 -29.04
CA ALA A 225 -6.65 6.02 -29.13
C ALA A 225 -6.02 5.98 -27.75
N PHE A 226 -4.99 5.16 -27.57
CA PHE A 226 -4.21 5.04 -26.33
C PHE A 226 -2.92 5.88 -26.34
N GLY A 227 -2.67 6.56 -27.47
CA GLY A 227 -1.45 7.33 -27.72
C GLY A 227 -0.37 6.51 -28.45
N ASP A 228 0.71 7.17 -28.87
CA ASP A 228 1.89 6.53 -29.49
C ASP A 228 1.57 5.68 -30.75
N GLY A 229 0.48 5.99 -31.45
CA GLY A 229 0.01 5.22 -32.61
C GLY A 229 -0.76 3.94 -32.26
N VAL A 230 -0.97 3.65 -30.98
CA VAL A 230 -1.80 2.55 -30.49
C VAL A 230 -3.26 2.97 -30.44
N ALA A 231 -4.13 2.18 -31.05
CA ALA A 231 -5.57 2.40 -31.08
C ALA A 231 -6.33 1.08 -31.12
N PHE A 232 -7.58 1.11 -30.68
CA PHE A 232 -8.55 0.02 -30.79
C PHE A 232 -9.84 0.57 -31.39
N ASP A 233 -10.45 -0.16 -32.31
CA ASP A 233 -11.72 0.23 -32.92
C ASP A 233 -12.80 -0.77 -32.53
N ALA A 234 -13.54 -0.47 -31.46
CA ALA A 234 -14.74 -1.22 -31.12
C ALA A 234 -15.79 -0.93 -32.21
N GLN A 235 -16.02 -1.88 -33.08
CA GLN A 235 -17.02 -1.76 -34.15
C GLN A 235 -18.44 -1.66 -33.53
N GLY A 236 -18.92 -0.44 -33.26
CA GLY A 236 -20.26 -0.20 -32.70
C GLY A 236 -20.27 0.73 -31.48
N THR A 237 -21.40 0.75 -30.77
CA THR A 237 -21.61 1.59 -29.55
C THR A 237 -21.67 0.78 -28.26
N SER A 238 -21.64 -0.55 -28.38
CA SER A 238 -21.63 -1.46 -27.24
C SER A 238 -20.31 -1.38 -26.47
N GLU A 239 -20.38 -1.67 -25.18
CA GLU A 239 -19.21 -1.77 -24.32
C GLU A 239 -18.31 -2.92 -24.76
N SER A 240 -17.01 -2.68 -24.78
CA SER A 240 -15.97 -3.62 -25.18
C SER A 240 -14.87 -3.68 -24.13
N ALA A 241 -14.43 -4.88 -23.81
CA ALA A 241 -13.30 -5.15 -22.94
C ALA A 241 -11.99 -4.89 -23.69
N VAL A 242 -11.05 -4.13 -23.12
CA VAL A 242 -9.74 -3.86 -23.70
C VAL A 242 -8.63 -4.02 -22.67
N VAL A 243 -7.54 -4.66 -23.08
CA VAL A 243 -6.26 -4.63 -22.37
C VAL A 243 -5.27 -3.78 -23.16
N ALA A 244 -4.71 -2.75 -22.54
CA ALA A 244 -3.66 -1.91 -23.10
C ALA A 244 -2.36 -2.06 -22.30
N SER A 245 -1.22 -2.12 -22.99
CA SER A 245 0.10 -2.15 -22.35
C SER A 245 0.80 -0.79 -22.46
N TYR A 246 1.44 -0.38 -21.37
CA TYR A 246 2.25 0.82 -21.27
C TYR A 246 3.65 0.49 -20.74
N ALA A 247 4.67 1.07 -21.35
CA ALA A 247 6.04 1.00 -20.86
C ALA A 247 6.20 1.81 -19.55
N PRO A 248 7.28 1.60 -18.78
CA PRO A 248 7.57 2.39 -17.58
C PRO A 248 7.58 3.91 -17.83
N ASP A 249 8.05 4.37 -18.99
CA ASP A 249 8.03 5.80 -19.35
C ASP A 249 6.63 6.31 -19.74
N GLY A 250 5.60 5.47 -19.63
CA GLY A 250 4.22 5.76 -19.94
C GLY A 250 3.85 5.59 -21.41
N ARG A 251 4.78 5.23 -22.32
CA ARG A 251 4.43 5.05 -23.74
C ARG A 251 3.53 3.84 -23.96
N ALA A 252 2.47 4.00 -24.74
CA ALA A 252 1.62 2.88 -25.14
C ALA A 252 2.39 1.91 -26.06
N ARG A 253 2.26 0.60 -25.81
CA ARG A 253 2.97 -0.47 -26.54
C ARG A 253 2.04 -1.21 -27.49
N TRP A 254 0.88 -1.63 -27.00
CA TRP A 254 -0.14 -2.33 -27.76
C TRP A 254 -1.48 -2.26 -27.02
N ALA A 255 -2.59 -2.50 -27.73
CA ALA A 255 -3.92 -2.65 -27.15
C ALA A 255 -4.66 -3.78 -27.87
N VAL A 256 -5.35 -4.63 -27.10
CA VAL A 256 -6.15 -5.75 -27.61
C VAL A 256 -7.48 -5.75 -26.91
N GLY A 257 -8.56 -5.80 -27.68
CA GLY A 257 -9.91 -5.83 -27.14
C GLY A 257 -10.76 -6.96 -27.66
N VAL A 258 -11.85 -7.17 -26.94
CA VAL A 258 -12.92 -8.12 -27.24
C VAL A 258 -14.18 -7.29 -27.51
N VAL A 259 -14.71 -7.46 -28.72
CA VAL A 259 -15.97 -6.83 -29.13
C VAL A 259 -17.07 -7.89 -29.09
N SER A 260 -18.24 -7.52 -28.59
CA SER A 260 -19.47 -8.32 -28.67
C SER A 260 -20.60 -7.55 -29.36
N ASP A 261 -21.55 -8.26 -29.95
CA ASP A 261 -22.79 -7.67 -30.47
C ASP A 261 -23.80 -7.29 -29.37
N GLY A 262 -23.60 -7.79 -28.13
CA GLY A 262 -24.25 -7.35 -26.90
C GLY A 262 -23.34 -6.36 -26.16
N TYR A 263 -22.62 -6.84 -25.14
CA TYR A 263 -21.55 -6.09 -24.46
C TYR A 263 -20.42 -7.04 -24.05
N ALA A 264 -19.23 -6.50 -23.80
CA ALA A 264 -18.13 -7.21 -23.17
C ALA A 264 -17.42 -6.29 -22.18
N ASP A 265 -17.13 -6.81 -20.99
CA ASP A 265 -16.45 -6.09 -19.90
C ASP A 265 -15.35 -6.97 -19.28
N LEU A 266 -14.32 -6.33 -18.73
CA LEU A 266 -13.29 -7.01 -17.97
C LEU A 266 -13.75 -7.29 -16.54
N ARG A 267 -13.38 -8.46 -16.04
CA ARG A 267 -13.68 -8.94 -14.69
C ARG A 267 -12.43 -9.33 -13.92
N GLY A 268 -11.26 -9.19 -14.52
CA GLY A 268 -10.01 -9.52 -13.85
C GLY A 268 -8.81 -9.49 -14.79
N LEU A 269 -7.66 -9.19 -14.21
CA LEU A 269 -6.39 -9.13 -14.93
C LEU A 269 -5.28 -9.65 -14.03
N ALA A 270 -4.47 -10.58 -14.52
CA ALA A 270 -3.34 -11.13 -13.78
C ALA A 270 -2.14 -11.36 -14.68
N PHE A 271 -0.94 -11.01 -14.22
CA PHE A 271 0.30 -11.30 -14.92
C PHE A 271 0.89 -12.63 -14.44
N GLY A 272 1.31 -13.49 -15.38
CA GLY A 272 1.95 -14.76 -15.09
C GLY A 272 3.02 -15.12 -16.10
N SER A 273 3.67 -16.27 -15.92
CA SER A 273 4.80 -16.70 -16.78
C SER A 273 4.44 -16.88 -18.26
N ALA A 274 3.17 -17.18 -18.58
CA ALA A 274 2.70 -17.28 -19.96
C ALA A 274 2.35 -15.92 -20.61
N GLY A 275 2.19 -14.87 -19.80
CA GLY A 275 1.79 -13.54 -20.21
C GLY A 275 0.65 -12.97 -19.36
N VAL A 276 -0.09 -12.03 -19.94
CA VAL A 276 -1.20 -11.33 -19.29
C VAL A 276 -2.47 -12.15 -19.46
N HIS A 277 -3.13 -12.51 -18.35
CA HIS A 277 -4.40 -13.23 -18.36
C HIS A 277 -5.53 -12.25 -18.08
N ALA A 278 -6.50 -12.19 -18.97
CA ALA A 278 -7.65 -11.28 -18.88
C ALA A 278 -8.94 -12.09 -18.82
N LEU A 279 -9.69 -11.96 -17.73
CA LEU A 279 -11.03 -12.52 -17.59
C LEU A 279 -12.03 -11.53 -18.18
N VAL A 280 -12.74 -11.97 -19.22
CA VAL A 280 -13.75 -11.20 -19.93
C VAL A 280 -15.12 -11.84 -19.68
N HIS A 281 -16.10 -11.01 -19.33
CA HIS A 281 -17.50 -11.36 -19.36
C HIS A 281 -18.16 -10.72 -20.58
N PHE A 282 -19.12 -11.41 -21.20
CA PHE A 282 -19.78 -10.90 -22.41
C PHE A 282 -21.22 -11.41 -22.55
N ASP A 283 -22.08 -10.60 -23.13
CA ASP A 283 -23.40 -10.98 -23.63
C ASP A 283 -23.43 -10.89 -25.15
N GLY A 284 -24.18 -11.77 -25.79
CA GLY A 284 -24.23 -11.90 -27.24
C GLY A 284 -23.04 -12.69 -27.79
N THR A 285 -22.60 -12.37 -29.00
CA THR A 285 -21.50 -13.04 -29.70
C THR A 285 -20.22 -12.21 -29.66
N ALA A 286 -19.28 -12.63 -28.83
CA ALA A 286 -17.96 -12.03 -28.72
C ALA A 286 -16.98 -12.56 -29.78
N ARG A 287 -16.16 -11.65 -30.33
CA ARG A 287 -15.08 -11.97 -31.27
C ARG A 287 -13.73 -12.00 -30.56
N ILE A 288 -13.17 -13.19 -30.40
CA ILE A 288 -11.93 -13.43 -29.66
C ILE A 288 -10.99 -14.26 -30.54
N ALA A 289 -9.78 -13.73 -30.80
CA ALA A 289 -8.74 -14.43 -31.57
C ALA A 289 -9.21 -14.98 -32.94
N GLY A 290 -10.10 -14.25 -33.63
CA GLY A 290 -10.68 -14.66 -34.91
C GLY A 290 -11.76 -15.74 -34.81
N GLN A 291 -12.19 -16.10 -33.59
CA GLN A 291 -13.33 -16.97 -33.33
C GLN A 291 -14.54 -16.16 -32.83
N GLU A 292 -15.73 -16.69 -33.07
CA GLU A 292 -16.98 -16.17 -32.52
C GLU A 292 -17.45 -17.07 -31.38
N LEU A 293 -17.63 -16.48 -30.20
CA LEU A 293 -18.15 -17.14 -29.00
C LEU A 293 -19.49 -16.51 -28.65
N THR A 294 -20.57 -17.28 -28.75
CA THR A 294 -21.91 -16.84 -28.35
C THR A 294 -22.14 -17.16 -26.87
N SER A 295 -22.61 -16.18 -26.11
CA SER A 295 -23.02 -16.33 -24.73
C SER A 295 -24.23 -17.25 -24.63
N ASP A 296 -24.24 -18.12 -23.62
CA ASP A 296 -25.44 -18.86 -23.27
C ASP A 296 -26.33 -17.99 -22.37
N LEU A 297 -27.48 -18.52 -21.94
CA LEU A 297 -28.33 -17.85 -20.97
C LEU A 297 -27.48 -17.48 -19.73
N GLY A 298 -27.44 -16.19 -19.35
CA GLY A 298 -26.66 -15.71 -18.20
C GLY A 298 -25.25 -15.15 -18.51
N GLY A 299 -24.86 -15.05 -19.78
CA GLY A 299 -23.59 -14.42 -20.20
C GLY A 299 -22.44 -15.41 -20.34
N GLY A 300 -21.51 -15.13 -21.26
CA GLY A 300 -20.30 -15.89 -21.51
C GLY A 300 -19.13 -15.38 -20.68
N HIS A 301 -18.23 -16.27 -20.29
CA HIS A 301 -16.94 -15.91 -19.69
C HIS A 301 -15.81 -16.52 -20.51
N ALA A 302 -14.75 -15.76 -20.69
CA ALA A 302 -13.54 -16.25 -21.32
C ALA A 302 -12.30 -15.70 -20.61
N VAL A 303 -11.22 -16.47 -20.62
CA VAL A 303 -9.90 -15.98 -20.23
C VAL A 303 -9.02 -15.92 -21.47
N LEU A 304 -8.44 -14.76 -21.74
CA LEU A 304 -7.47 -14.56 -22.81
C LEU A 304 -6.06 -14.53 -22.22
N VAL A 305 -5.12 -15.16 -22.91
CA VAL A 305 -3.68 -15.09 -22.58
C VAL A 305 -2.99 -14.26 -23.66
N LEU A 306 -2.55 -13.07 -23.29
CA LEU A 306 -1.92 -12.11 -24.18
C LEU A 306 -0.40 -12.13 -24.01
N GLY A 307 0.32 -12.03 -25.13
CA GLY A 307 1.76 -11.84 -25.11
C GLY A 307 2.14 -10.49 -24.49
N PRO A 308 3.10 -10.45 -23.54
CA PRO A 308 3.46 -9.21 -22.85
C PRO A 308 4.09 -8.15 -23.77
N GLU A 309 4.80 -8.58 -24.81
CA GLU A 309 5.53 -7.69 -25.71
C GLU A 309 4.67 -7.16 -26.87
N ASP A 310 3.74 -7.96 -27.36
CA ASP A 310 3.07 -7.77 -28.65
C ASP A 310 1.54 -7.82 -28.58
N GLY A 311 0.98 -8.11 -27.41
CA GLY A 311 -0.45 -8.28 -27.20
C GLY A 311 -1.05 -9.48 -27.92
N GLN A 312 -0.26 -10.29 -28.64
CA GLN A 312 -0.79 -11.38 -29.45
C GLN A 312 -1.54 -12.37 -28.56
N VAL A 313 -2.73 -12.79 -28.98
CA VAL A 313 -3.50 -13.80 -28.26
C VAL A 313 -2.81 -15.15 -28.43
N ARG A 314 -2.16 -15.63 -27.36
CA ARG A 314 -1.43 -16.90 -27.32
C ARG A 314 -2.30 -18.08 -26.95
N GLY A 315 -3.42 -17.80 -26.28
CA GLY A 315 -4.43 -18.76 -25.92
C GLY A 315 -5.69 -18.05 -25.48
N PHE A 316 -6.82 -18.73 -25.56
CA PHE A 316 -8.04 -18.31 -24.91
C PHE A 316 -8.79 -19.54 -24.41
N TRP A 317 -9.59 -19.36 -23.37
CA TRP A 317 -10.39 -20.40 -22.75
C TRP A 317 -11.82 -19.91 -22.63
N ARG A 318 -12.78 -20.65 -23.19
CA ARG A 318 -14.20 -20.45 -22.86
C ARG A 318 -14.46 -21.12 -21.53
N LEU A 319 -14.95 -20.36 -20.55
CA LEU A 319 -15.43 -20.92 -19.30
C LEU A 319 -16.93 -21.18 -19.47
N GLU A 320 -17.30 -22.46 -19.51
CA GLU A 320 -18.70 -22.86 -19.38
C GLU A 320 -19.11 -22.63 -17.92
N VAL A 321 -19.71 -21.46 -17.68
CA VAL A 321 -20.29 -21.16 -16.37
C VAL A 321 -21.80 -21.46 -16.39
N PRO A 322 -22.32 -22.07 -15.32
CA PRO A 322 -23.76 -22.26 -15.16
C PRO A 322 -24.56 -20.95 -15.21
N LEU A 323 -25.84 -21.07 -15.54
CA LEU A 323 -26.81 -19.98 -15.52
C LEU A 323 -26.72 -19.15 -14.24
N GLY A 324 -26.55 -17.83 -14.39
CA GLY A 324 -26.57 -16.90 -13.26
C GLY A 324 -25.28 -16.83 -12.45
N VAL A 325 -24.19 -17.47 -12.91
CA VAL A 325 -22.84 -17.26 -12.38
C VAL A 325 -22.22 -16.04 -13.05
N VAL A 326 -21.63 -15.16 -12.25
CA VAL A 326 -20.78 -14.04 -12.70
C VAL A 326 -19.46 -14.15 -11.97
N LEU A 327 -18.36 -14.23 -12.71
CA LEU A 327 -17.00 -14.15 -12.16
C LEU A 327 -16.58 -12.68 -12.16
N ASP A 328 -16.15 -12.18 -11.01
CA ASP A 328 -15.86 -10.75 -10.76
C ASP A 328 -14.38 -10.48 -10.45
N SER A 329 -13.57 -11.53 -10.24
CA SER A 329 -12.14 -11.39 -9.96
C SER A 329 -11.35 -12.65 -10.34
N MET A 330 -10.05 -12.50 -10.57
CA MET A 330 -9.15 -13.61 -10.89
C MET A 330 -7.76 -13.48 -10.26
N THR A 331 -7.13 -14.61 -9.99
CA THR A 331 -5.70 -14.71 -9.61
C THR A 331 -5.06 -15.95 -10.24
N LEU A 332 -3.74 -15.95 -10.39
CA LEU A 332 -2.96 -17.08 -10.91
C LEU A 332 -2.23 -17.77 -9.77
N ALA A 333 -2.85 -18.79 -9.19
CA ALA A 333 -2.21 -19.62 -8.17
C ALA A 333 -1.24 -20.62 -8.81
N ALA A 334 -0.32 -21.18 -8.02
CA ALA A 334 0.66 -22.17 -8.48
C ALA A 334 0.00 -23.39 -9.19
N GLY A 335 -1.19 -23.78 -8.74
CA GLY A 335 -1.96 -24.89 -9.30
C GLY A 335 -2.77 -24.56 -10.55
N GLY A 336 -2.85 -23.29 -10.97
CA GLY A 336 -3.69 -22.82 -12.07
C GLY A 336 -4.57 -21.62 -11.66
N PRO A 337 -5.41 -21.09 -12.58
CA PRO A 337 -6.21 -19.91 -12.31
C PRO A 337 -7.32 -20.18 -11.28
N CYS A 338 -7.60 -19.17 -10.48
CA CYS A 338 -8.67 -19.14 -9.51
C CYS A 338 -9.53 -17.90 -9.72
N PHE A 339 -10.84 -18.05 -9.53
CA PHE A 339 -11.83 -17.02 -9.77
C PHE A 339 -12.70 -16.79 -8.54
N GLY A 340 -13.02 -15.53 -8.28
CA GLY A 340 -14.02 -15.09 -7.32
C GLY A 340 -15.23 -14.50 -8.05
N GLY A 341 -16.41 -14.59 -7.46
CA GLY A 341 -17.60 -13.90 -7.96
C GLY A 341 -18.86 -14.26 -7.19
N ARG A 342 -19.98 -14.36 -7.90
CA ARG A 342 -21.30 -14.69 -7.35
C ARG A 342 -22.12 -15.60 -8.25
N PHE A 343 -23.12 -16.25 -7.69
CA PHE A 343 -24.09 -17.02 -8.46
C PHE A 343 -25.46 -17.07 -7.80
N GLN A 344 -26.49 -17.35 -8.60
CA GLN A 344 -27.86 -17.62 -8.16
C GLN A 344 -28.28 -19.04 -8.57
N GLY A 345 -29.19 -19.65 -7.83
CA GLY A 345 -29.69 -20.99 -8.14
C GLY A 345 -28.61 -22.08 -7.99
N SER A 346 -28.38 -22.88 -9.03
CA SER A 346 -27.43 -24.01 -9.01
C SER A 346 -26.30 -23.79 -10.00
N ALA A 347 -25.07 -24.03 -9.56
CA ALA A 347 -23.87 -24.00 -10.40
C ALA A 347 -23.13 -25.34 -10.36
N THR A 348 -22.86 -25.95 -11.52
CA THR A 348 -22.10 -27.21 -11.62
C THR A 348 -20.73 -26.98 -12.27
N PHE A 349 -19.68 -27.41 -11.58
CA PHE A 349 -18.28 -27.38 -12.00
C PHE A 349 -17.75 -28.81 -12.04
N GLY A 350 -17.63 -29.39 -13.23
CA GLY A 350 -17.32 -30.81 -13.37
C GLY A 350 -18.37 -31.69 -12.68
N THR A 351 -17.99 -32.44 -11.65
CA THR A 351 -18.91 -33.26 -10.83
C THR A 351 -19.41 -32.53 -9.57
N THR A 352 -18.93 -31.32 -9.30
CA THR A 352 -19.28 -30.55 -8.10
C THR A 352 -20.46 -29.65 -8.39
N SER A 353 -21.56 -29.78 -7.64
CA SER A 353 -22.73 -28.89 -7.77
C SER A 353 -22.91 -28.06 -6.50
N LEU A 354 -22.86 -26.74 -6.67
CA LEU A 354 -23.13 -25.73 -5.66
C LEU A 354 -24.56 -25.20 -5.82
N HIS A 355 -25.17 -24.84 -4.69
CA HIS A 355 -26.52 -24.29 -4.62
C HIS A 355 -26.49 -23.04 -3.77
N SER A 356 -26.91 -21.92 -4.35
CA SER A 356 -27.14 -20.67 -3.63
C SER A 356 -28.28 -20.87 -2.64
N ALA A 357 -28.10 -20.39 -1.42
CA ALA A 357 -29.12 -20.47 -0.36
C ALA A 357 -29.97 -19.19 -0.27
N GLY A 358 -29.58 -18.13 -1.00
CA GLY A 358 -30.26 -16.83 -1.03
C GLY A 358 -30.51 -16.31 -2.44
N SER A 359 -30.45 -14.98 -2.60
CA SER A 359 -30.59 -14.32 -3.91
C SER A 359 -29.32 -14.42 -4.75
N TYR A 360 -28.17 -14.25 -4.10
CA TYR A 360 -26.85 -14.47 -4.68
C TYR A 360 -25.94 -14.99 -3.57
N ASP A 361 -25.13 -16.00 -3.86
CA ASP A 361 -24.07 -16.45 -2.97
C ASP A 361 -22.71 -16.25 -3.64
N GLY A 362 -21.68 -16.02 -2.84
CA GLY A 362 -20.30 -15.92 -3.30
C GLY A 362 -19.80 -17.26 -3.86
N LEU A 363 -18.96 -17.17 -4.89
CA LEU A 363 -18.33 -18.31 -5.55
C LEU A 363 -16.81 -18.17 -5.52
N ILE A 364 -16.13 -19.27 -5.20
CA ILE A 364 -14.72 -19.46 -5.50
C ILE A 364 -14.59 -20.69 -6.37
N ALA A 365 -13.88 -20.58 -7.50
CA ALA A 365 -13.62 -21.72 -8.38
C ALA A 365 -12.15 -21.73 -8.81
N CYS A 366 -11.43 -22.80 -8.48
CA CYS A 366 -10.02 -22.97 -8.83
C CYS A 366 -9.82 -24.13 -9.78
N TYR A 367 -9.04 -23.88 -10.83
CA TYR A 367 -8.79 -24.80 -11.91
C TYR A 367 -7.32 -25.21 -11.94
N ALA A 368 -7.05 -26.33 -12.60
CA ALA A 368 -5.71 -26.74 -12.97
C ALA A 368 -5.24 -25.95 -14.22
N HIS A 369 -3.96 -26.03 -14.56
CA HIS A 369 -3.42 -25.44 -15.80
C HIS A 369 -4.03 -26.03 -17.08
N ASP A 370 -4.55 -27.27 -17.01
CA ASP A 370 -5.32 -27.91 -18.09
C ASP A 370 -6.82 -27.56 -18.06
N LEU A 371 -7.22 -26.68 -17.13
CA LEU A 371 -8.57 -26.18 -16.94
C LEU A 371 -9.59 -27.24 -16.48
N SER A 372 -9.11 -28.37 -15.98
CA SER A 372 -9.96 -29.20 -15.14
C SER A 372 -10.23 -28.47 -13.82
N ILE A 373 -11.48 -28.51 -13.35
CA ILE A 373 -11.82 -27.96 -12.04
C ILE A 373 -11.06 -28.73 -10.95
N ARG A 374 -10.36 -28.03 -10.06
CA ARG A 374 -9.73 -28.64 -8.88
C ARG A 374 -10.71 -28.67 -7.72
N TRP A 375 -11.33 -27.53 -7.42
CA TRP A 375 -12.32 -27.38 -6.37
C TRP A 375 -13.14 -26.11 -6.57
N ALA A 376 -14.33 -26.07 -5.99
CA ALA A 376 -15.17 -24.88 -5.94
C ALA A 376 -15.90 -24.81 -4.59
N HIS A 377 -16.01 -23.61 -4.03
CA HIS A 377 -16.72 -23.35 -2.78
C HIS A 377 -17.81 -22.29 -2.98
N ARG A 378 -18.88 -22.46 -2.21
CA ARG A 378 -19.89 -21.43 -1.99
C ARG A 378 -19.55 -20.67 -0.71
N VAL A 379 -19.70 -19.35 -0.74
CA VAL A 379 -19.61 -18.48 0.43
C VAL A 379 -20.93 -17.74 0.55
N GLY A 380 -21.76 -18.09 1.53
CA GLY A 380 -23.04 -17.41 1.67
C GLY A 380 -24.07 -18.09 2.57
N GLY A 381 -25.19 -17.40 2.73
CA GLY A 381 -26.34 -17.78 3.55
C GLY A 381 -27.66 -17.55 2.81
N THR A 382 -28.71 -17.18 3.53
CA THR A 382 -30.04 -16.97 2.93
C THR A 382 -30.23 -15.59 2.31
N ALA A 383 -29.20 -14.73 2.34
CA ALA A 383 -29.25 -13.36 1.85
C ALA A 383 -28.41 -13.20 0.57
N SER A 384 -27.94 -11.98 0.29
CA SER A 384 -26.98 -11.73 -0.80
C SER A 384 -25.56 -11.72 -0.25
N ASP A 385 -24.68 -12.48 -0.89
CA ASP A 385 -23.27 -12.61 -0.56
C ASP A 385 -22.45 -12.60 -1.86
N ILE A 386 -21.24 -12.02 -1.81
CA ILE A 386 -20.38 -11.89 -2.99
C ILE A 386 -18.91 -12.08 -2.63
N VAL A 387 -18.12 -12.60 -3.57
CA VAL A 387 -16.66 -12.50 -3.55
C VAL A 387 -16.28 -11.39 -4.53
N THR A 388 -15.76 -10.27 -4.03
CA THR A 388 -15.37 -9.12 -4.87
C THR A 388 -13.92 -9.22 -5.34
N SER A 389 -13.06 -9.89 -4.57
CA SER A 389 -11.63 -9.94 -4.84
C SER A 389 -11.02 -11.26 -4.39
N ILE A 390 -10.03 -11.73 -5.16
CA ILE A 390 -9.27 -12.94 -4.88
C ILE A 390 -7.77 -12.70 -5.14
N ALA A 391 -6.93 -13.14 -4.22
CA ALA A 391 -5.47 -13.11 -4.35
C ALA A 391 -4.87 -14.47 -3.96
N SER A 392 -3.67 -14.75 -4.44
CA SER A 392 -2.98 -15.99 -4.12
C SER A 392 -1.49 -15.77 -3.90
N SER A 393 -0.92 -16.63 -3.07
CA SER A 393 0.52 -16.73 -2.81
C SER A 393 0.90 -18.18 -2.54
N SER A 394 2.14 -18.42 -2.12
CA SER A 394 2.52 -19.74 -1.57
C SER A 394 1.81 -20.08 -0.26
N GLY A 395 1.31 -19.09 0.48
CA GLY A 395 0.61 -19.28 1.75
C GLY A 395 -0.85 -19.74 1.60
N GLY A 396 -1.49 -19.44 0.47
CA GLY A 396 -2.88 -19.81 0.24
C GLY A 396 -3.56 -18.98 -0.85
N ILE A 397 -4.89 -18.98 -0.79
CA ILE A 397 -5.79 -18.20 -1.64
C ILE A 397 -6.70 -17.40 -0.71
N ALA A 398 -6.50 -16.08 -0.72
CA ALA A 398 -7.28 -15.14 0.07
C ALA A 398 -8.45 -14.62 -0.77
N ILE A 399 -9.59 -14.43 -0.12
CA ILE A 399 -10.76 -13.79 -0.71
C ILE A 399 -11.30 -12.70 0.20
N GLY A 400 -11.94 -11.71 -0.41
CA GLY A 400 -12.68 -10.67 0.27
C GLY A 400 -14.00 -10.39 -0.45
N GLY A 401 -14.92 -9.78 0.29
CA GLY A 401 -16.22 -9.38 -0.24
C GLY A 401 -17.12 -8.83 0.84
N TRP A 402 -18.42 -8.93 0.60
CA TRP A 402 -19.45 -8.57 1.57
C TRP A 402 -20.55 -9.63 1.61
N PHE A 403 -21.25 -9.66 2.73
CA PHE A 403 -22.31 -10.63 3.03
C PHE A 403 -23.40 -9.98 3.88
N SER A 404 -24.61 -10.55 3.85
CA SER A 404 -25.73 -10.09 4.67
C SER A 404 -26.30 -11.21 5.52
N GLY A 405 -26.76 -10.89 6.73
CA GLY A 405 -27.32 -11.90 7.63
C GLY A 405 -26.28 -12.90 8.12
N THR A 406 -26.54 -14.20 8.00
CA THR A 406 -25.64 -15.26 8.48
C THR A 406 -25.25 -16.20 7.36
N THR A 407 -23.95 -16.32 7.09
CA THR A 407 -23.40 -17.28 6.14
C THR A 407 -23.26 -18.67 6.76
N THR A 408 -23.16 -19.70 5.92
CA THR A 408 -23.11 -21.11 6.34
C THR A 408 -22.01 -21.87 5.60
N GLY A 409 -21.65 -23.05 6.12
CA GLY A 409 -20.61 -23.89 5.51
C GLY A 409 -19.23 -23.56 6.08
N ASP A 410 -18.22 -23.53 5.20
CA ASP A 410 -16.83 -23.28 5.61
C ASP A 410 -16.70 -21.88 6.23
N VAL A 411 -17.19 -20.84 5.53
CA VAL A 411 -17.19 -19.46 6.03
C VAL A 411 -18.51 -19.21 6.76
N ALA A 412 -18.52 -19.42 8.08
CA ALA A 412 -19.68 -19.19 8.94
C ALA A 412 -19.49 -17.90 9.75
N LEU A 413 -20.12 -16.81 9.29
CA LEU A 413 -20.06 -15.47 9.88
C LEU A 413 -21.49 -14.91 10.03
N THR A 414 -21.66 -13.96 10.94
CA THR A 414 -22.91 -13.23 11.14
C THR A 414 -22.63 -11.74 11.05
N SER A 415 -23.32 -11.05 10.15
CA SER A 415 -23.24 -9.60 9.99
C SER A 415 -23.87 -8.93 11.21
N GLY A 416 -23.20 -7.90 11.73
CA GLY A 416 -23.69 -7.06 12.82
C GLY A 416 -24.77 -6.07 12.37
N GLY A 417 -24.93 -5.88 11.06
CA GLY A 417 -25.71 -4.82 10.46
C GLY A 417 -26.52 -5.24 9.23
N VAL A 418 -26.58 -4.35 8.24
CA VAL A 418 -27.28 -4.60 6.97
C VAL A 418 -26.42 -5.49 6.07
N MET A 419 -25.12 -5.19 6.02
CA MET A 419 -24.16 -5.85 5.15
C MET A 419 -22.77 -5.62 5.75
N ASP A 420 -22.01 -6.68 5.96
CA ASP A 420 -20.66 -6.57 6.49
C ASP A 420 -19.66 -7.07 5.46
N GLY A 421 -18.43 -6.56 5.52
CA GLY A 421 -17.30 -7.13 4.81
C GLY A 421 -16.85 -8.45 5.43
N TYR A 422 -16.10 -9.24 4.67
CA TYR A 422 -15.40 -10.39 5.21
C TYR A 422 -14.08 -10.61 4.47
N VAL A 423 -13.20 -11.36 5.13
CA VAL A 423 -11.98 -11.91 4.56
C VAL A 423 -11.85 -13.38 4.97
N ALA A 424 -11.41 -14.22 4.03
CA ALA A 424 -11.14 -15.63 4.30
C ALA A 424 -9.90 -16.11 3.57
N LEU A 425 -9.15 -17.01 4.21
CA LEU A 425 -7.97 -17.65 3.65
C LEU A 425 -8.21 -19.14 3.49
N PHE A 426 -8.00 -19.64 2.28
CA PHE A 426 -8.03 -21.06 1.94
C PHE A 426 -6.61 -21.54 1.64
N SER A 427 -6.31 -22.79 1.99
CA SER A 427 -5.14 -23.47 1.46
C SER A 427 -5.22 -23.59 -0.07
N THR A 428 -4.09 -23.80 -0.73
CA THR A 428 -4.03 -24.02 -2.19
C THR A 428 -4.82 -25.25 -2.66
N ALA A 429 -5.13 -26.16 -1.74
CA ALA A 429 -5.95 -27.36 -1.93
C ALA A 429 -7.46 -27.13 -1.68
N GLY A 430 -7.87 -25.93 -1.27
CA GLY A 430 -9.29 -25.58 -1.07
C GLY A 430 -9.82 -25.78 0.35
N ALA A 431 -9.01 -26.24 1.31
CA ALA A 431 -9.44 -26.27 2.71
C ALA A 431 -9.40 -24.86 3.32
N LEU A 432 -10.49 -24.41 3.94
CA LEU A 432 -10.50 -23.15 4.71
C LEU A 432 -9.50 -23.21 5.87
N GLN A 433 -8.68 -22.18 6.01
CA GLN A 433 -7.76 -22.00 7.12
C GLN A 433 -8.38 -21.11 8.20
N TRP A 434 -8.91 -19.94 7.81
CA TRP A 434 -9.63 -19.05 8.70
C TRP A 434 -10.55 -18.10 7.92
N ALA A 435 -11.53 -17.53 8.60
CA ALA A 435 -12.36 -16.43 8.12
C ALA A 435 -12.58 -15.39 9.21
N ARG A 436 -12.75 -14.14 8.83
CA ARG A 436 -13.04 -13.00 9.72
C ARG A 436 -14.12 -12.11 9.11
N GLY A 437 -15.04 -11.65 9.95
CA GLY A 437 -15.94 -10.56 9.61
C GLY A 437 -15.24 -9.21 9.73
N VAL A 438 -15.68 -8.25 8.92
CA VAL A 438 -15.20 -6.87 8.88
C VAL A 438 -16.42 -5.96 8.83
N GLY A 439 -16.76 -5.30 9.93
CA GLY A 439 -17.90 -4.39 9.97
C GLY A 439 -18.55 -4.23 11.33
N GLY A 440 -19.70 -3.57 11.33
CA GLY A 440 -20.49 -3.22 12.50
C GLY A 440 -21.99 -3.29 12.23
N SER A 441 -22.76 -2.34 12.75
CA SER A 441 -24.21 -2.28 12.62
C SER A 441 -24.71 -1.65 11.31
N GLN A 442 -23.79 -1.12 10.50
CA GLN A 442 -24.10 -0.40 9.27
C GLN A 442 -23.79 -1.26 8.03
N SER A 443 -23.30 -0.62 6.95
CA SER A 443 -22.96 -1.29 5.70
C SER A 443 -21.47 -1.13 5.45
N ASP A 444 -20.76 -2.23 5.57
CA ASP A 444 -19.32 -2.35 5.44
C ASP A 444 -18.99 -3.28 4.27
N ALA A 445 -17.78 -3.15 3.72
CA ALA A 445 -17.35 -4.01 2.63
C ALA A 445 -15.84 -4.13 2.56
N VAL A 446 -15.35 -5.31 2.20
CA VAL A 446 -14.00 -5.52 1.68
C VAL A 446 -14.10 -5.49 0.15
N TYR A 447 -13.38 -4.57 -0.49
CA TYR A 447 -13.39 -4.40 -1.94
C TYR A 447 -12.21 -5.09 -2.62
N ALA A 448 -11.05 -5.11 -1.98
CA ALA A 448 -9.84 -5.68 -2.56
C ALA A 448 -9.03 -6.48 -1.54
N VAL A 449 -8.37 -7.53 -2.02
CA VAL A 449 -7.42 -8.33 -1.25
C VAL A 449 -6.09 -8.46 -2.00
N ALA A 450 -5.00 -8.47 -1.26
CA ALA A 450 -3.64 -8.76 -1.73
C ALA A 450 -2.93 -9.70 -0.74
N MET A 451 -1.83 -10.32 -1.15
CA MET A 451 -1.04 -11.19 -0.28
C MET A 451 0.44 -10.82 -0.28
N ALA A 452 1.02 -10.70 0.92
CA ALA A 452 2.46 -10.53 1.14
C ALA A 452 2.98 -11.80 1.82
N GLY A 453 3.55 -12.71 1.04
CA GLY A 453 3.86 -14.04 1.56
C GLY A 453 2.59 -14.73 2.08
N PRO A 454 2.54 -15.24 3.32
CA PRO A 454 1.35 -15.87 3.89
C PRO A 454 0.32 -14.87 4.44
N ASP A 455 0.66 -13.59 4.55
CA ASP A 455 -0.20 -12.58 5.15
C ASP A 455 -1.19 -12.03 4.14
N VAL A 456 -2.34 -11.59 4.65
CA VAL A 456 -3.47 -11.12 3.85
C VAL A 456 -3.67 -9.63 4.12
N LEU A 457 -3.58 -8.84 3.06
CA LEU A 457 -3.93 -7.43 3.10
C LEU A 457 -5.31 -7.22 2.48
N VAL A 458 -6.09 -6.32 3.07
CA VAL A 458 -7.41 -5.97 2.59
C VAL A 458 -7.60 -4.46 2.54
N ALA A 459 -8.43 -4.00 1.61
CA ALA A 459 -8.91 -2.63 1.54
C ALA A 459 -10.42 -2.60 1.36
N GLY A 460 -11.06 -1.58 1.91
CA GLY A 460 -12.50 -1.44 1.83
C GLY A 460 -13.03 -0.15 2.45
N ARG A 461 -14.29 -0.22 2.88
CA ARG A 461 -14.91 0.82 3.70
C ARG A 461 -15.55 0.22 4.95
N VAL A 462 -15.51 0.99 6.03
CA VAL A 462 -16.30 0.74 7.23
C VAL A 462 -17.15 1.97 7.55
N ARG A 463 -18.31 1.78 8.17
CA ARG A 463 -19.20 2.86 8.56
C ARG A 463 -19.61 2.67 10.02
N GLU A 464 -19.38 3.72 10.83
CA GLU A 464 -19.72 3.88 12.26
C GLU A 464 -18.57 3.71 13.28
N PRO A 465 -18.70 4.28 14.50
CA PRO A 465 -17.81 4.01 15.62
C PRO A 465 -18.08 2.64 16.22
N GLY A 466 -17.07 1.77 16.23
CA GLY A 466 -17.14 0.45 16.87
C GLY A 466 -17.13 -0.74 15.91
N ALA A 467 -17.05 -0.51 14.59
CA ALA A 467 -16.83 -1.58 13.61
C ALA A 467 -15.62 -2.45 14.04
N GLN A 468 -15.69 -3.75 13.79
CA GLN A 468 -14.59 -4.67 14.07
C GLN A 468 -13.91 -5.03 12.75
N ILE A 469 -12.57 -4.94 12.71
CA ILE A 469 -11.78 -5.44 11.59
C ILE A 469 -10.96 -6.62 12.13
N GLY A 470 -11.50 -7.82 11.97
CA GLY A 470 -10.95 -9.02 12.62
C GLY A 470 -11.26 -9.10 14.10
N VAL A 471 -10.23 -9.30 14.93
CA VAL A 471 -10.35 -9.43 16.39
C VAL A 471 -10.15 -8.09 17.13
N GLY A 472 -9.85 -7.01 16.39
CA GLY A 472 -9.65 -5.67 16.94
C GLY A 472 -10.91 -4.81 16.86
N THR A 473 -11.19 -4.07 17.94
CA THR A 473 -12.22 -3.04 17.98
C THR A 473 -11.68 -1.73 17.42
N TYR A 474 -12.26 -1.29 16.31
CA TYR A 474 -11.95 0.01 15.71
C TYR A 474 -12.81 1.10 16.33
N VAL A 475 -12.22 2.28 16.52
CA VAL A 475 -12.91 3.49 16.98
C VAL A 475 -12.94 4.47 15.82
N SER A 476 -14.07 4.52 15.10
CA SER A 476 -14.31 5.56 14.09
C SER A 476 -14.29 6.94 14.70
N LEU A 477 -13.76 7.89 13.92
CA LEU A 477 -13.78 9.29 14.28
C LEU A 477 -15.07 9.98 13.81
N PHE A 478 -15.82 9.38 12.87
CA PHE A 478 -16.99 9.99 12.23
C PHE A 478 -18.19 9.04 12.16
N SER A 479 -19.25 9.37 12.91
CA SER A 479 -20.35 8.43 13.17
C SER A 479 -21.35 8.21 12.03
N THR A 480 -21.29 8.98 10.94
CA THR A 480 -22.32 8.93 9.87
C THR A 480 -21.79 8.63 8.47
N ALA A 481 -20.48 8.77 8.27
CA ALA A 481 -19.81 8.62 6.98
C ALA A 481 -19.08 7.27 6.89
N SER A 482 -18.86 6.80 5.66
CA SER A 482 -17.99 5.66 5.39
C SER A 482 -16.53 6.13 5.44
N GLU A 483 -15.68 5.40 6.16
CA GLU A 483 -14.24 5.63 6.24
C GLU A 483 -13.53 4.54 5.44
N ALA A 484 -12.57 4.96 4.63
CA ALA A 484 -11.72 4.04 3.91
C ALA A 484 -10.75 3.36 4.88
N PHE A 485 -10.47 2.08 4.66
CA PHE A 485 -9.50 1.35 5.48
C PHE A 485 -8.59 0.45 4.65
N ALA A 486 -7.43 0.18 5.23
CA ALA A 486 -6.56 -0.93 4.90
C ALA A 486 -6.24 -1.72 6.18
N ALA A 487 -6.06 -3.04 6.06
CA ALA A 487 -5.66 -3.88 7.18
C ALA A 487 -4.76 -5.03 6.71
N ARG A 488 -3.90 -5.51 7.61
CA ARG A 488 -3.07 -6.71 7.44
C ARG A 488 -3.46 -7.75 8.48
N PHE A 489 -3.59 -8.99 8.03
CA PHE A 489 -3.79 -10.17 8.84
C PHE A 489 -2.60 -11.10 8.67
N ASP A 490 -2.09 -11.62 9.78
CA ASP A 490 -1.04 -12.64 9.75
C ASP A 490 -1.55 -13.95 9.11
N ALA A 491 -0.62 -14.89 8.89
CA ALA A 491 -0.94 -16.22 8.39
C ALA A 491 -2.02 -16.99 9.20
N ALA A 492 -2.17 -16.69 10.50
CA ALA A 492 -3.17 -17.32 11.39
C ALA A 492 -4.51 -16.55 11.42
N GLY A 493 -4.59 -15.41 10.74
CA GLY A 493 -5.75 -14.53 10.70
C GLY A 493 -5.88 -13.64 11.93
N ALA A 494 -4.80 -13.39 12.68
CA ALA A 494 -4.77 -12.33 13.68
C ALA A 494 -4.57 -10.99 12.98
N THR A 495 -5.25 -9.95 13.46
CA THR A 495 -5.08 -8.60 12.93
C THR A 495 -3.74 -8.04 13.39
N GLU A 496 -2.82 -7.78 12.47
CA GLU A 496 -1.51 -7.17 12.78
C GLU A 496 -1.65 -5.66 12.88
N TRP A 497 -2.30 -5.06 11.88
CA TRP A 497 -2.59 -3.63 11.87
C TRP A 497 -3.84 -3.29 11.08
N VAL A 498 -4.41 -2.14 11.43
CA VAL A 498 -5.52 -1.51 10.72
C VAL A 498 -5.18 -0.03 10.60
N GLN A 499 -5.29 0.50 9.39
CA GLN A 499 -5.20 1.93 9.14
C GLN A 499 -6.48 2.41 8.47
N THR A 500 -7.09 3.44 9.05
CA THR A 500 -8.18 4.18 8.41
C THR A 500 -7.70 5.53 7.95
N PHE A 501 -8.33 6.03 6.91
CA PHE A 501 -8.05 7.34 6.33
C PHE A 501 -9.33 7.86 5.68
N GLY A 502 -9.42 9.18 5.56
CA GLY A 502 -10.67 9.83 5.18
C GLY A 502 -10.98 11.05 6.04
N GLY A 503 -12.24 11.43 6.07
CA GLY A 503 -12.77 12.54 6.84
C GLY A 503 -14.28 12.46 7.06
N MET A 504 -14.93 13.61 7.11
CA MET A 504 -16.34 13.70 7.53
C MET A 504 -17.37 13.26 6.47
N ARG A 505 -16.92 12.78 5.30
CA ARG A 505 -17.79 12.35 4.19
C ARG A 505 -17.37 10.96 3.75
N ASP A 506 -18.12 10.39 2.81
CA ASP A 506 -17.86 9.03 2.36
C ASP A 506 -16.53 8.93 1.62
N ASP A 507 -15.68 8.05 2.13
CA ASP A 507 -14.39 7.69 1.60
C ASP A 507 -14.32 6.17 1.45
N GLU A 508 -13.70 5.69 0.37
CA GLU A 508 -13.63 4.27 0.04
C GLU A 508 -12.25 3.90 -0.46
N ALA A 509 -11.67 2.82 0.08
CA ALA A 509 -10.48 2.18 -0.50
C ALA A 509 -10.92 1.02 -1.39
N LEU A 510 -10.80 1.21 -2.71
CA LEU A 510 -11.31 0.29 -3.72
C LEU A 510 -10.28 -0.75 -4.15
N ALA A 511 -8.99 -0.44 -3.98
CA ALA A 511 -7.91 -1.30 -4.42
C ALA A 511 -6.72 -1.30 -3.46
N ILE A 512 -6.02 -2.44 -3.40
CA ILE A 512 -4.80 -2.62 -2.63
C ILE A 512 -3.78 -3.45 -3.42
N GLY A 513 -2.51 -3.07 -3.34
CA GLY A 513 -1.39 -3.81 -3.89
C GLY A 513 -0.20 -3.78 -2.94
N VAL A 514 0.68 -4.76 -3.04
CA VAL A 514 1.87 -4.87 -2.18
C VAL A 514 3.10 -5.23 -3.02
N SER A 515 4.23 -4.59 -2.73
CA SER A 515 5.52 -4.85 -3.36
C SER A 515 6.33 -5.88 -2.56
N SER A 516 7.39 -6.44 -3.16
CA SER A 516 8.31 -7.32 -2.43
C SER A 516 9.05 -6.65 -1.27
N GLY A 517 9.15 -5.32 -1.25
CA GLY A 517 9.71 -4.54 -0.13
C GLY A 517 8.68 -4.14 0.93
N GLU A 518 7.55 -4.85 1.01
CA GLU A 518 6.45 -4.63 1.96
C GLU A 518 5.82 -3.23 1.92
N ARG A 519 6.02 -2.48 0.83
CA ARG A 519 5.22 -1.27 0.58
C ARG A 519 3.84 -1.65 0.08
N VAL A 520 2.83 -1.05 0.72
CA VAL A 520 1.42 -1.26 0.44
C VAL A 520 0.87 -0.01 -0.23
N ALA A 521 0.33 -0.14 -1.43
CA ALA A 521 -0.36 0.92 -2.13
C ALA A 521 -1.87 0.69 -2.04
N VAL A 522 -2.60 1.73 -1.65
CA VAL A 522 -4.06 1.73 -1.56
C VAL A 522 -4.61 2.85 -2.44
N ALA A 523 -5.67 2.57 -3.18
CA ALA A 523 -6.32 3.56 -4.02
C ALA A 523 -7.84 3.50 -3.88
N GLY A 524 -8.49 4.61 -4.19
CA GLY A 524 -9.94 4.73 -4.09
C GLY A 524 -10.41 6.16 -4.31
N SER A 525 -11.46 6.56 -3.61
CA SER A 525 -12.03 7.90 -3.68
C SER A 525 -12.34 8.48 -2.30
N PHE A 526 -12.30 9.80 -2.19
CA PHE A 526 -12.63 10.54 -0.98
C PHE A 526 -13.49 11.76 -1.28
N SER A 527 -14.30 12.21 -0.32
CA SER A 527 -15.18 13.38 -0.47
C SER A 527 -14.88 14.45 0.58
N GLY A 528 -14.95 15.73 0.21
CA GLY A 528 -14.67 16.82 1.14
C GLY A 528 -13.19 16.85 1.55
N THR A 529 -12.87 16.80 2.84
CA THR A 529 -11.47 16.80 3.30
C THR A 529 -11.12 15.46 3.90
N ALA A 530 -10.11 14.79 3.36
CA ALA A 530 -9.61 13.51 3.83
C ALA A 530 -8.16 13.63 4.31
N THR A 531 -7.80 12.83 5.32
CA THR A 531 -6.47 12.78 5.92
C THR A 531 -5.89 11.37 5.82
N PHE A 532 -4.62 11.30 5.42
CA PHE A 532 -3.82 10.11 5.18
C PHE A 532 -2.52 10.25 6.00
N GLY A 533 -2.56 9.82 7.27
CA GLY A 533 -1.50 10.12 8.22
C GLY A 533 -1.44 11.62 8.54
N THR A 534 -0.34 12.29 8.22
CA THR A 534 -0.17 13.75 8.40
C THR A 534 -0.50 14.56 7.14
N ILE A 535 -0.88 13.90 6.05
CA ILE A 535 -1.16 14.52 4.75
C ILE A 535 -2.67 14.68 4.60
N SER A 536 -3.15 15.87 4.23
CA SER A 536 -4.58 16.10 4.00
C SER A 536 -4.83 16.72 2.64
N PHE A 537 -5.94 16.30 2.03
CA PHE A 537 -6.43 16.84 0.76
C PHE A 537 -7.88 17.28 0.91
N SER A 538 -8.28 18.29 0.14
CA SER A 538 -9.67 18.76 0.06
C SER A 538 -10.15 18.76 -1.38
N THR A 539 -11.33 18.18 -1.62
CA THR A 539 -12.03 18.23 -2.90
C THR A 539 -12.40 19.68 -3.25
N THR A 540 -12.58 19.97 -4.54
CA THR A 540 -12.94 21.31 -5.03
C THR A 540 -14.36 21.71 -4.62
N SER A 541 -15.24 20.72 -4.48
CA SER A 541 -16.60 20.89 -3.96
C SER A 541 -16.90 19.79 -2.93
N SER A 542 -17.77 20.09 -1.96
CA SER A 542 -18.12 19.14 -0.91
C SER A 542 -19.08 18.03 -1.37
N THR A 543 -19.51 18.06 -2.63
CA THR A 543 -20.41 17.06 -3.24
C THR A 543 -19.71 16.16 -4.25
N ASP A 544 -18.48 16.49 -4.64
CA ASP A 544 -17.68 15.69 -5.57
C ASP A 544 -16.70 14.81 -4.79
N ALA A 545 -16.38 13.65 -5.38
CA ALA A 545 -15.36 12.74 -4.88
C ALA A 545 -14.12 12.86 -5.76
N ASP A 546 -12.93 12.90 -5.17
CA ASP A 546 -11.68 12.80 -5.91
C ASP A 546 -11.00 11.47 -5.64
N ALA A 547 -10.19 11.00 -6.59
CA ALA A 547 -9.42 9.80 -6.40
C ALA A 547 -8.17 10.07 -5.54
N PHE A 548 -7.67 9.02 -4.90
CA PHE A 548 -6.40 9.07 -4.19
C PHE A 548 -5.56 7.82 -4.44
N VAL A 549 -4.27 7.97 -4.17
CA VAL A 549 -3.33 6.88 -3.88
C VAL A 549 -2.66 7.18 -2.55
N HIS A 550 -2.57 6.18 -1.69
CA HIS A 550 -1.85 6.25 -0.43
C HIS A 550 -0.87 5.08 -0.34
N VAL A 551 0.39 5.36 -0.02
CA VAL A 551 1.42 4.34 0.15
C VAL A 551 1.90 4.30 1.59
N LEU A 552 1.96 3.08 2.11
CA LEU A 552 2.38 2.73 3.45
C LEU A 552 3.59 1.81 3.39
N GLN A 553 4.48 1.92 4.38
CA GLN A 553 5.44 0.86 4.68
C GLN A 553 4.78 -0.09 5.69
N SER A 554 4.56 -1.33 5.30
CA SER A 554 4.27 -2.41 6.24
C SER A 554 5.61 -2.84 6.82
N HIS A 555 5.67 -2.93 8.15
CA HIS A 555 6.81 -3.46 8.89
C HIS A 555 6.50 -4.89 9.35
#